data_AF-X1RJB9-F1
#
_entry.id   AF-X1RJB9-F1
#
_cell.length_a   1.000
_cell.length_b   1.000
_cell.length_c   1.000
_cell.angle_alpha   90.00
_cell.angle_beta   90.00
_cell.angle_gamma   90.00
#
_symmetry.space_group_name_H-M   'P 1'
#
loop_
_entity.id
_entity.type
_entity.pdbx_description
1 polymer ?
#
loop_
_entity_poly.entity_id
_entity_poly.type
_entity_poly.pdbx_seq_one_letter_code
_entity_poly.pdbx_strand_id
1 'polypeptide(L)'
;LAPGQYALSKHKLTAVLDFDSVKIAPTITDLANGMLQFSIVGNRPNPADWPDYFDQAKLVQFLNGYREVIKLKKNELNSLLDLMIETMIAEAVLPVAATGFFGNLTGLDFLKMIQRKAEWLNKNRDKLTKAITP
;
A
#
# COMPACT_ATOMS: atom_id res chain seq x y z
N LEU A 1 -7.78 -1.20 -2.97
CA LEU A 1 -8.57 -0.05 -2.47
C LEU A 1 -7.63 1.04 -1.97
N ALA A 2 -7.73 2.25 -2.50
CA ALA A 2 -6.89 3.40 -2.12
C ALA A 2 -7.73 4.54 -1.51
N PRO A 3 -7.15 5.44 -0.69
CA PRO A 3 -7.88 6.54 -0.05
C PRO A 3 -8.73 7.39 -1.01
N GLY A 4 -8.26 7.61 -2.24
CA GLY A 4 -8.98 8.37 -3.28
C GLY A 4 -10.24 7.71 -3.82
N GLN A 5 -10.49 6.43 -3.50
CA GLN A 5 -11.67 5.67 -3.93
C GLN A 5 -12.84 5.80 -2.95
N TYR A 6 -12.70 6.59 -1.88
CA TYR A 6 -13.73 6.80 -0.86
C TYR A 6 -14.31 8.21 -0.93
N ALA A 7 -15.63 8.32 -1.09
CA ALA A 7 -16.34 9.59 -0.93
C ALA A 7 -16.81 9.75 0.52
N LEU A 8 -16.49 10.91 1.12
CA LEU A 8 -16.88 11.24 2.49
C LEU A 8 -17.89 12.38 2.50
N SER A 9 -18.98 12.21 3.27
CA SER A 9 -19.91 13.29 3.62
C SER A 9 -20.17 13.28 5.11
N LYS A 10 -20.02 14.45 5.76
CA LYS A 10 -20.18 14.60 7.22
C LYS A 10 -19.41 13.54 8.02
N HIS A 11 -18.17 13.24 7.62
CA HIS A 11 -17.29 12.22 8.22
C HIS A 11 -17.81 10.78 8.12
N LYS A 12 -18.78 10.50 7.23
CA LYS A 12 -19.24 9.15 6.93
C LYS A 12 -18.84 8.78 5.51
N LEU A 13 -18.44 7.52 5.32
CA LEU A 13 -18.24 6.93 4.01
C LEU A 13 -19.60 6.85 3.30
N THR A 14 -19.74 7.56 2.18
CA THR A 14 -21.00 7.62 1.42
C THR A 14 -20.95 6.85 0.11
N ALA A 15 -19.75 6.65 -0.45
CA ALA A 15 -19.57 5.80 -1.63
C ALA A 15 -18.15 5.22 -1.67
N VAL A 16 -18.05 4.02 -2.23
CA VAL A 16 -16.80 3.44 -2.72
C VAL A 16 -16.88 3.50 -4.24
N LEU A 17 -15.85 4.01 -4.88
CA LEU A 17 -15.78 4.26 -6.32
C LEU A 17 -14.69 3.36 -6.95
N ASP A 18 -14.69 3.30 -8.28
CA ASP A 18 -13.63 2.66 -9.09
C ASP A 18 -13.50 1.14 -8.84
N PHE A 19 -14.49 0.39 -9.36
CA PHE A 19 -14.54 -1.08 -9.32
C PHE A 19 -14.00 -1.76 -10.59
N ASP A 20 -13.40 -1.00 -11.51
CA ASP A 20 -12.96 -1.53 -12.81
C ASP A 20 -11.83 -2.56 -12.67
N SER A 21 -11.14 -2.57 -11.52
CA SER A 21 -10.09 -3.54 -11.18
C SER A 21 -10.55 -4.67 -10.23
N VAL A 22 -11.85 -4.86 -10.02
CA VAL A 22 -12.36 -5.94 -9.15
C VAL A 22 -12.00 -7.30 -9.72
N LYS A 23 -11.47 -8.16 -8.85
CA LYS A 23 -11.17 -9.56 -9.16
C LYS A 23 -11.43 -10.44 -7.95
N ILE A 24 -11.68 -11.73 -8.20
CA ILE A 24 -11.75 -12.72 -7.13
C ILE A 24 -10.31 -13.00 -6.68
N ALA A 25 -9.96 -12.55 -5.48
CA ALA A 25 -8.65 -12.74 -4.87
C ALA A 25 -8.78 -12.93 -3.34
N PRO A 26 -7.75 -13.47 -2.67
CA PRO A 26 -7.73 -13.54 -1.21
C PRO A 26 -7.83 -12.14 -0.60
N THR A 27 -8.72 -11.93 0.38
CA THR A 27 -8.95 -10.62 1.02
C THR A 27 -7.70 -9.97 1.63
N ILE A 28 -6.69 -10.77 1.95
CA ILE A 28 -5.41 -10.29 2.47
C ILE A 28 -4.64 -9.41 1.47
N THR A 29 -4.86 -9.58 0.16
CA THR A 29 -4.24 -8.74 -0.87
C THR A 29 -4.84 -7.33 -0.87
N ASP A 30 -6.15 -7.21 -0.69
CA ASP A 30 -6.82 -5.92 -0.56
C ASP A 30 -6.42 -5.21 0.74
N LEU A 31 -6.25 -5.96 1.83
CA LEU A 31 -5.74 -5.42 3.09
C LEU A 31 -4.31 -4.90 2.93
N ALA A 32 -3.43 -5.67 2.29
CA ALA A 32 -2.05 -5.25 2.03
C ALA A 32 -2.00 -4.00 1.14
N ASN A 33 -2.82 -3.92 0.10
CA ASN A 33 -2.92 -2.73 -0.74
C ASN A 33 -3.44 -1.52 0.08
N GLY A 34 -4.49 -1.70 0.88
CA GLY A 34 -5.00 -0.64 1.76
C GLY A 34 -3.92 -0.12 2.72
N MET A 35 -3.20 -1.03 3.39
CA MET A 35 -2.08 -0.68 4.27
C MET A 35 -1.00 0.11 3.52
N LEU A 36 -0.62 -0.33 2.32
CA LEU A 36 0.34 0.35 1.46
C LEU A 36 -0.10 1.79 1.15
N GLN A 37 -1.31 1.96 0.63
CA GLN A 37 -1.84 3.24 0.17
C GLN A 37 -2.07 4.25 1.30
N PHE A 38 -2.43 3.79 2.50
CA PHE A 38 -2.60 4.66 3.67
C PHE A 38 -1.29 5.08 4.34
N SER A 39 -0.26 4.24 4.26
CA SER A 39 1.01 4.47 4.94
C SER A 39 2.10 5.07 4.05
N ILE A 40 1.92 5.05 2.73
CA ILE A 40 2.90 5.63 1.81
C ILE A 40 3.01 7.14 2.01
N VAL A 41 4.24 7.62 2.15
CA VAL A 41 4.54 9.05 2.28
C VAL A 41 5.00 9.57 0.91
N GLY A 42 4.24 10.51 0.35
CA GLY A 42 4.44 11.04 -0.99
C GLY A 42 4.04 12.50 -1.17
N ASN A 43 4.39 13.37 -0.21
CA ASN A 43 3.98 14.77 -0.20
C ASN A 43 4.84 15.71 -1.08
N ARG A 44 5.55 15.17 -2.09
CA ARG A 44 6.40 15.97 -2.99
C ARG A 44 6.01 15.74 -4.46
N PRO A 45 6.18 16.74 -5.34
CA PRO A 45 5.82 16.60 -6.76
C PRO A 45 6.58 15.48 -7.48
N ASN A 46 7.85 15.27 -7.12
CA ASN A 46 8.70 14.24 -7.73
C ASN A 46 8.80 13.01 -6.81
N PRO A 47 8.39 11.81 -7.27
CA PRO A 47 8.58 10.54 -6.55
C PRO A 47 10.03 10.24 -6.19
N ALA A 48 11.00 10.74 -6.96
CA ALA A 48 12.41 10.60 -6.65
C ALA A 48 12.77 11.24 -5.29
N ASP A 49 12.04 12.30 -4.90
CA ASP A 49 12.26 13.02 -3.63
C ASP A 49 11.44 12.45 -2.48
N TRP A 50 10.60 11.45 -2.72
CA TRP A 50 9.78 10.85 -1.67
C TRP A 50 10.69 10.14 -0.67
N PRO A 51 10.43 10.30 0.63
CA PRO A 51 11.16 9.54 1.64
C PRO A 51 10.95 8.04 1.44
N ASP A 52 11.98 7.25 1.74
CA ASP A 52 11.94 5.80 1.58
C ASP A 52 10.99 5.13 2.60
N TYR A 53 10.74 5.81 3.72
CA TYR A 53 9.95 5.25 4.81
C TYR A 53 8.44 5.30 4.56
N PHE A 54 7.75 4.37 5.24
CA PHE A 54 6.31 4.41 5.43
C PHE A 54 5.98 4.98 6.81
N ASP A 55 4.82 5.62 6.91
CA ASP A 55 4.26 6.06 8.18
C ASP A 55 3.81 4.83 8.99
N GLN A 56 4.66 4.41 9.93
CA GLN A 56 4.43 3.22 10.75
C GLN A 56 3.17 3.34 11.60
N ALA A 57 2.85 4.54 12.08
CA ALA A 57 1.66 4.76 12.90
C ALA A 57 0.40 4.55 12.07
N LYS A 58 0.34 5.10 10.86
CA LYS A 58 -0.79 4.87 9.93
C LYS A 58 -0.93 3.41 9.53
N LEU A 59 0.19 2.73 9.25
CA LEU A 59 0.19 1.31 8.90
C LEU A 59 -0.46 0.46 10.00
N VAL A 60 -0.05 0.68 11.25
CA VAL A 60 -0.58 -0.04 12.42
C VAL A 60 -2.03 0.34 12.70
N GLN A 61 -2.37 1.64 12.64
CA GLN A 61 -3.74 2.11 12.89
C GLN A 61 -4.74 1.57 11.86
N PHE A 62 -4.38 1.54 10.59
CA PHE A 62 -5.22 0.98 9.53
C PHE A 62 -5.51 -0.50 9.79
N LEU A 63 -4.46 -1.28 10.12
CA LEU A 63 -4.60 -2.69 10.44
C LEU A 63 -5.42 -2.94 11.71
N ASN A 64 -5.27 -2.10 12.73
CA ASN A 64 -6.06 -2.20 13.96
C ASN A 64 -7.54 -1.99 13.68
N GLY A 65 -7.91 -0.96 12.91
CA GLY A 65 -9.31 -0.74 12.51
C GLY A 65 -9.90 -1.91 11.72
N TYR A 66 -9.11 -2.53 10.84
CA TYR A 66 -9.56 -3.73 10.11
C TYR A 66 -9.82 -4.92 11.06
N ARG A 67 -8.95 -5.10 12.06
CA ARG A 67 -9.03 -6.22 13.02
C ARG A 67 -10.16 -6.12 14.04
N GLU A 68 -10.71 -4.93 14.26
CA GLU A 68 -11.92 -4.76 15.06
C GLU A 68 -13.12 -5.52 14.47
N VAL A 69 -13.11 -5.75 13.16
CA VAL A 69 -14.18 -6.43 12.43
C VAL A 69 -13.78 -7.85 12.01
N ILE A 70 -12.53 -8.04 11.55
CA ILE A 70 -12.06 -9.31 10.96
C ILE A 70 -10.84 -9.85 11.71
N LYS A 71 -10.95 -11.07 12.23
CA LYS A 71 -9.81 -11.77 12.85
C LYS A 71 -8.85 -12.32 11.79
N LEU A 72 -7.58 -11.97 11.93
CA LEU A 72 -6.51 -12.45 11.04
C LEU A 72 -5.70 -13.56 11.70
N LYS A 73 -5.32 -14.57 10.90
CA LYS A 73 -4.45 -15.66 11.31
C LYS A 73 -2.99 -15.21 11.32
N LYS A 74 -2.16 -15.87 12.12
CA LYS A 74 -0.72 -15.54 12.23
C LYS A 74 0.02 -15.56 10.87
N ASN A 75 -0.28 -16.53 10.01
CA ASN A 75 0.33 -16.62 8.69
C ASN A 75 -0.08 -15.45 7.78
N GLU A 76 -1.33 -15.00 7.84
CA GLU A 76 -1.81 -13.82 7.10
C GLU A 76 -1.08 -12.55 7.58
N LEU A 77 -0.87 -12.41 8.90
CA LEU A 77 -0.11 -11.28 9.43
C LEU A 77 1.34 -11.26 8.98
N ASN A 78 1.97 -12.43 8.95
CA ASN A 78 3.35 -12.57 8.53
C ASN A 78 3.53 -12.26 7.04
N SER A 79 2.51 -12.48 6.21
CA SER A 79 2.58 -12.22 4.77
C SER A 79 2.24 -10.79 4.37
N LEU A 80 1.68 -9.96 5.26
CA LEU A 80 1.22 -8.61 4.91
C LEU A 80 2.32 -7.73 4.30
N LEU A 81 3.53 -7.74 4.88
CA LEU A 81 4.62 -6.91 4.38
C LEU A 81 5.12 -7.38 3.01
N ASP A 82 5.14 -8.70 2.76
CA ASP A 82 5.47 -9.27 1.45
C ASP A 82 4.44 -8.89 0.41
N LEU A 83 3.16 -8.98 0.76
CA LEU A 83 2.06 -8.61 -0.12
C LEU A 83 2.04 -7.10 -0.39
N MET A 84 2.45 -6.25 0.54
CA MET A 84 2.62 -4.82 0.30
C MET A 84 3.72 -4.56 -0.74
N ILE A 85 4.85 -5.26 -0.64
CA ILE A 85 5.95 -5.16 -1.61
C ILE A 85 5.49 -5.66 -2.98
N GLU A 86 4.87 -6.84 -3.04
CA GLU A 86 4.34 -7.43 -4.26
C GLU A 86 3.34 -6.49 -4.94
N THR A 87 2.37 -5.96 -4.18
CA THR A 87 1.37 -5.01 -4.69
C THR A 87 2.04 -3.79 -5.31
N MET A 88 3.00 -3.20 -4.60
CA MET A 88 3.70 -1.99 -5.05
C MET A 88 4.47 -2.23 -6.36
N ILE A 89 5.12 -3.38 -6.50
CA ILE A 89 5.84 -3.76 -7.73
C ILE A 89 4.84 -4.04 -8.86
N ALA A 90 3.80 -4.82 -8.60
CA ALA A 90 2.82 -5.22 -9.60
C ALA A 90 2.03 -4.02 -10.17
N GLU A 91 1.67 -3.06 -9.32
CA GLU A 91 1.00 -1.82 -9.76
C GLU A 91 1.92 -0.95 -10.62
N ALA A 92 3.21 -0.88 -10.31
CA ALA A 92 4.17 -0.02 -11.02
C ALA A 92 4.63 -0.59 -12.36
N VAL A 93 4.88 -1.91 -12.44
CA VAL A 93 5.55 -2.52 -13.59
C VAL A 93 4.70 -2.48 -14.85
N LEU A 94 3.40 -2.78 -14.77
CA LEU A 94 2.56 -2.86 -15.97
C LEU A 94 2.41 -1.53 -16.72
N PRO A 95 2.09 -0.39 -16.07
CA PRO A 95 2.02 0.90 -16.74
C PRO A 95 3.36 1.35 -17.33
N VAL A 96 4.44 1.14 -16.57
CA VAL A 96 5.80 1.52 -17.00
C VAL A 96 6.27 0.66 -18.16
N ALA A 97 6.01 -0.64 -18.16
CA ALA A 97 6.35 -1.53 -19.26
C ALA A 97 5.56 -1.18 -20.54
N ALA A 98 4.29 -0.79 -20.39
CA ALA A 98 3.43 -0.46 -21.53
C ALA A 98 3.74 0.90 -22.16
N THR A 99 4.12 1.90 -21.34
CA THR A 99 4.19 3.30 -21.80
C THR A 99 5.55 3.97 -21.60
N GLY A 100 6.42 3.40 -20.75
CA GLY A 100 7.61 4.06 -20.24
C GLY A 100 7.35 5.04 -19.09
N PHE A 101 6.09 5.21 -18.67
CA PHE A 101 5.66 6.18 -17.66
C PHE A 101 4.72 5.56 -16.62
N PHE A 102 4.60 6.24 -15.48
CA PHE A 102 3.53 6.00 -14.51
C PHE A 102 2.74 7.30 -14.34
N GLY A 103 1.58 7.41 -14.98
CA GLY A 103 0.91 8.69 -15.15
C GLY A 103 1.81 9.68 -15.90
N ASN A 104 2.09 10.84 -15.29
CA ASN A 104 2.95 11.88 -15.88
C ASN A 104 4.43 11.75 -15.47
N LEU A 105 4.80 10.67 -14.78
CA LEU A 105 6.12 10.50 -14.16
C LEU A 105 6.98 9.56 -15.00
N THR A 106 8.28 9.87 -15.12
CA THR A 106 9.21 8.98 -15.82
C THR A 106 9.20 7.60 -15.15
N GLY A 107 9.11 6.54 -15.96
CA GLY A 107 9.05 5.18 -15.42
C GLY A 107 10.28 4.81 -14.60
N LEU A 108 11.46 5.29 -14.99
CA LEU A 108 12.70 5.01 -14.26
C LEU A 108 12.70 5.63 -12.86
N ASP A 109 12.32 6.91 -12.73
CA ASP A 109 12.31 7.59 -11.42
C ASP A 109 11.25 6.99 -10.51
N PHE A 110 10.10 6.61 -11.09
CA PHE A 110 9.06 5.89 -10.37
C PHE A 110 9.55 4.53 -9.87
N LEU A 111 10.13 3.70 -10.73
CA LEU A 111 10.66 2.39 -10.34
C LEU A 111 11.78 2.48 -9.29
N LYS A 112 12.65 3.49 -9.38
CA LYS A 112 13.65 3.76 -8.33
C LYS A 112 12.99 4.09 -6.99
N MET A 113 11.90 4.86 -6.98
CA MET A 113 11.14 5.15 -5.76
C MET A 113 10.52 3.87 -5.18
N ILE A 114 9.91 3.03 -6.02
CA ILE A 114 9.34 1.74 -5.63
C ILE A 114 10.41 0.84 -5.01
N GLN A 115 11.58 0.76 -5.65
CA GLN A 115 12.71 -0.01 -5.13
C GLN A 115 13.12 0.44 -3.72
N ARG A 116 13.35 1.74 -3.49
CA ARG A 116 13.76 2.25 -2.17
C ARG A 116 12.73 1.95 -1.09
N LYS A 117 11.44 2.06 -1.41
CA LYS A 117 10.34 1.74 -0.49
C LYS A 117 10.24 0.24 -0.18
N ALA A 118 10.41 -0.61 -1.18
CA ALA A 118 10.45 -2.06 -1.00
C ALA A 118 11.64 -2.48 -0.13
N GLU A 119 12.82 -1.91 -0.39
CA GLU A 119 14.03 -2.12 0.41
C GLU A 119 13.83 -1.65 1.85
N TRP A 120 13.17 -0.51 2.07
CA TRP A 120 12.86 -0.03 3.41
C TRP A 120 11.92 -0.98 4.16
N LEU A 121 10.84 -1.48 3.52
CA LEU A 121 9.93 -2.46 4.13
C LEU A 121 10.69 -3.73 4.51
N ASN A 122 11.55 -4.23 3.61
CA ASN A 122 12.32 -5.43 3.86
C ASN A 122 13.34 -5.23 4.99
N LYS A 123 14.06 -4.10 5.01
CA LYS A 123 15.03 -3.76 6.07
C LYS A 123 14.37 -3.58 7.44
N ASN A 124 13.13 -3.11 7.48
CA ASN A 124 12.38 -2.90 8.72
C ASN A 124 11.43 -4.05 9.06
N ARG A 125 11.48 -5.16 8.31
CA ARG A 125 10.55 -6.29 8.43
C ARG A 125 10.36 -6.74 9.87
N ASP A 126 11.43 -7.08 10.58
CA ASP A 126 11.31 -7.59 11.95
C ASP A 126 10.65 -6.60 12.90
N LYS A 127 10.98 -5.32 12.78
CA LYS A 127 10.38 -4.24 13.59
C LYS A 127 8.90 -4.09 13.27
N LEU A 128 8.55 -4.08 11.99
CA LEU A 128 7.18 -3.91 11.53
C LEU A 128 6.33 -5.14 11.87
N THR A 129 6.84 -6.35 11.67
CA THR A 129 6.20 -7.60 12.08
C THR A 129 5.89 -7.57 13.57
N LYS A 130 6.85 -7.18 14.44
CA LYS A 130 6.59 -7.01 15.87
C LYS A 130 5.52 -5.96 16.18
N ALA A 131 5.46 -4.87 15.40
CA ALA A 131 4.47 -3.81 15.61
C ALA A 131 3.06 -4.21 15.14
N ILE A 132 2.94 -5.09 14.14
CA ILE A 132 1.66 -5.56 13.62
C ILE A 132 1.20 -6.86 14.27
N THR A 133 2.08 -7.69 14.81
CA THR A 133 1.68 -8.90 15.52
C THR A 133 1.29 -8.55 16.97
N PRO A 134 0.16 -9.05 17.48
CA PRO A 134 -0.22 -8.88 18.90
C PRO A 134 0.77 -9.53 19.87
#